data_AF-A0A1Q7S1G1-F1
#
_entry.id   AF-A0A1Q7S1G1-F1
#
_cell.length_a   1.000
_cell.length_b   1.000
_cell.length_c   1.000
_cell.angle_alpha   90.00
_cell.angle_beta   90.00
_cell.angle_gamma   90.00
#
_symmetry.space_group_name_H-M   'P 1'
#
loop_
_entity.id
_entity.type
_entity.pdbx_description
1 polymer ?
#
loop_
_entity_poly.entity_id
_entity_poly.type
_entity_poly.pdbx_seq_one_letter_code
_entity_poly.pdbx_strand_id
1 'polypeptide(L)'
;MSGTIENRSWISQFGRWLAELVLVFVGVYAAFWLNNYEQGKEQAKRRDQILAYLEQRLEDGISSAKIDGAKEEKLVAAFKRSLDAGEMPPLHPFAFSTDYNPADIATLLQSGGIELLDVKTLTVLRQLESTVRGDLAAMTHFEKLSDELIAPNLDQDISFFYDPATKKLRKRFEKYPEALELVVKLFHDIEKTQTDLLQQIQAERKRH
;
A
#
# COMPACT_ATOMS: atom_id res chain seq x y z
N MET A 1 6.87 -40.17 -63.83
CA MET A 1 6.22 -40.44 -62.53
C MET A 1 7.29 -40.50 -61.46
N SER A 2 7.05 -39.77 -60.35
CA SER A 2 7.63 -39.76 -59.00
C SER A 2 9.14 -39.90 -58.77
N GLY A 3 9.69 -38.85 -58.12
CA GLY A 3 10.97 -38.91 -57.43
C GLY A 3 10.83 -39.17 -55.92
N THR A 4 11.95 -39.16 -55.21
CA THR A 4 12.21 -38.44 -53.95
C THR A 4 13.65 -38.73 -53.49
N ILE A 5 14.27 -37.71 -52.92
CA ILE A 5 15.67 -37.60 -52.52
C ILE A 5 15.85 -38.17 -51.10
N GLU A 6 16.80 -39.08 -50.90
CA GLU A 6 17.12 -39.65 -49.58
C GLU A 6 18.23 -38.83 -48.90
N ASN A 7 17.82 -37.98 -47.95
CA ASN A 7 18.69 -37.08 -47.19
C ASN A 7 19.09 -37.75 -45.87
N ARG A 8 20.31 -38.30 -45.79
CA ARG A 8 20.78 -39.08 -44.62
C ARG A 8 22.14 -38.56 -44.13
N SER A 9 22.22 -37.33 -43.61
CA SER A 9 23.47 -36.84 -42.98
C SER A 9 23.35 -35.63 -42.03
N TRP A 10 22.19 -35.31 -41.46
CA TRP A 10 22.06 -34.10 -40.62
C TRP A 10 21.52 -34.32 -39.20
N ILE A 11 20.86 -35.45 -38.96
CA ILE A 11 20.20 -35.73 -37.67
C ILE A 11 21.19 -36.29 -36.62
N SER A 12 22.28 -36.97 -37.04
CA SER A 12 23.24 -37.57 -36.10
C SER A 12 24.26 -36.58 -35.51
N GLN A 13 24.54 -35.46 -36.19
CA GLN A 13 25.39 -34.39 -35.65
C GLN A 13 24.63 -33.47 -34.69
N PHE A 14 23.32 -33.26 -34.93
CA PHE A 14 22.47 -32.45 -34.07
C PHE A 14 22.26 -33.09 -32.68
N GLY A 15 22.17 -34.42 -32.61
CA GLY A 15 22.02 -35.14 -31.35
C GLY A 15 23.23 -35.04 -30.43
N ARG A 16 24.45 -34.97 -30.99
CA ARG A 16 25.69 -34.84 -30.20
C ARG A 16 25.88 -33.42 -29.65
N TRP A 17 25.51 -32.41 -30.43
CA TRP A 17 25.56 -31.01 -29.99
C TRP A 17 24.51 -30.70 -28.91
N LEU A 18 23.30 -31.28 -29.02
CA LEU A 18 22.26 -31.20 -27.98
C LEU A 18 22.65 -31.91 -26.67
N ALA A 19 23.35 -33.04 -26.74
CA ALA A 19 23.81 -33.76 -25.55
C ALA A 19 24.86 -32.98 -24.75
N GLU A 20 25.82 -32.34 -25.42
CA GLU A 20 26.81 -31.47 -24.75
C GLU A 20 26.16 -30.21 -24.14
N LEU A 21 25.17 -29.62 -24.81
CA LEU A 21 24.42 -28.47 -24.27
C LEU A 21 23.63 -28.83 -23.01
N VAL A 22 22.93 -29.97 -23.01
CA VAL A 22 22.16 -30.44 -21.85
C VAL A 22 23.09 -30.82 -20.70
N LEU A 23 24.26 -31.40 -20.96
CA LEU A 23 25.21 -31.82 -19.93
C LEU A 23 25.91 -30.62 -19.26
N VAL A 24 26.24 -29.57 -20.04
CA VAL A 24 26.72 -28.28 -19.51
C VAL A 24 25.60 -27.59 -18.71
N PHE A 25 24.35 -27.63 -19.18
CA PHE A 25 23.21 -27.04 -18.46
C PHE A 25 22.92 -27.77 -17.14
N VAL A 26 22.99 -29.10 -17.12
CA VAL A 26 22.82 -29.92 -15.91
C VAL A 26 24.00 -29.74 -14.96
N GLY A 27 25.24 -29.56 -15.45
CA GLY A 27 26.40 -29.25 -14.62
C GLY A 27 26.31 -27.88 -13.95
N VAL A 28 25.89 -26.85 -14.69
CA VAL A 28 25.66 -25.49 -14.13
C VAL A 28 24.45 -25.47 -13.18
N TYR A 29 23.37 -26.18 -13.52
CA TYR A 29 22.19 -26.28 -12.67
C TYR A 29 22.45 -27.12 -11.41
N ALA A 30 23.25 -28.18 -11.50
CA ALA A 30 23.70 -28.96 -10.34
C ALA A 30 24.66 -28.15 -9.45
N ALA A 31 25.55 -27.35 -10.02
CA ALA A 31 26.40 -26.43 -9.25
C ALA A 31 25.59 -25.31 -8.57
N PHE A 32 24.56 -24.78 -9.24
CA PHE A 32 23.63 -23.81 -8.66
C PHE A 32 22.74 -24.44 -7.57
N TRP A 33 22.31 -25.69 -7.74
CA TRP A 33 21.50 -26.43 -6.77
C TRP A 33 22.29 -26.93 -5.55
N LEU A 34 23.54 -27.35 -5.75
CA LEU A 34 24.44 -27.78 -4.67
C LEU A 34 24.91 -26.60 -3.81
N ASN A 35 25.06 -25.40 -4.41
CA ASN A 35 25.29 -24.15 -3.68
C ASN A 35 24.02 -23.62 -2.97
N ASN A 36 22.83 -24.08 -3.38
CA ASN A 36 21.54 -23.65 -2.85
C ASN A 36 21.19 -24.27 -1.48
N TYR A 37 21.91 -25.29 -1.03
CA TYR A 37 21.60 -25.96 0.24
C TYR A 37 22.17 -25.21 1.47
N GLU A 38 23.31 -24.53 1.32
CA GLU A 38 23.82 -23.58 2.33
C GLU A 38 23.14 -22.20 2.20
N GLN A 39 22.82 -21.77 0.98
CA GLN A 39 22.08 -20.52 0.72
C GLN A 39 20.63 -20.57 1.21
N GLY A 40 19.97 -21.74 1.21
CA GLY A 40 18.59 -21.87 1.69
C GLY A 40 18.41 -21.46 3.16
N LYS A 41 19.40 -21.74 4.03
CA LYS A 41 19.37 -21.29 5.43
C LYS A 41 19.59 -19.78 5.57
N GLU A 42 20.44 -19.21 4.72
CA GLU A 42 20.70 -17.76 4.73
C GLU A 42 19.52 -16.97 4.15
N GLN A 43 18.91 -17.48 3.08
CA GLN A 43 17.72 -16.92 2.45
C GLN A 43 16.49 -17.04 3.36
N ALA A 44 16.31 -18.18 4.06
CA ALA A 44 15.27 -18.33 5.07
C ALA A 44 15.44 -17.35 6.23
N LYS A 45 16.68 -17.12 6.71
CA LYS A 45 16.97 -16.11 7.73
C LYS A 45 16.69 -14.69 7.25
N ARG A 46 17.10 -14.33 6.04
CA ARG A 46 16.83 -13.00 5.46
C ARG A 46 15.33 -12.78 5.28
N ARG A 47 14.60 -13.79 4.81
CA ARG A 47 13.14 -13.76 4.69
C ARG A 47 12.48 -13.55 6.04
N ASP A 48 12.87 -14.32 7.06
CA ASP A 48 12.30 -14.17 8.41
C ASP A 48 12.58 -12.78 9.00
N GLN A 49 13.79 -12.23 8.78
CA GLN A 49 14.13 -10.86 9.18
C GLN A 49 13.26 -9.80 8.50
N ILE A 50 13.02 -9.93 7.18
CA ILE A 50 12.15 -9.02 6.43
C ILE A 50 10.71 -9.14 6.92
N LEU A 51 10.19 -10.36 7.07
CA LEU A 51 8.82 -10.58 7.54
C LEU A 51 8.63 -10.08 8.98
N ALA A 52 9.61 -10.26 9.85
CA ALA A 52 9.58 -9.72 11.22
C ALA A 52 9.61 -8.18 11.25
N TYR A 53 10.45 -7.56 10.42
CA TYR A 53 10.48 -6.10 10.28
C TYR A 53 9.14 -5.55 9.75
N LEU A 54 8.56 -6.20 8.73
CA LEU A 54 7.26 -5.82 8.18
C LEU A 54 6.14 -6.00 9.19
N GLU A 55 6.14 -7.11 9.93
CA GLU A 55 5.19 -7.38 11.01
C GLU A 55 5.22 -6.27 12.07
N GLN A 56 6.40 -5.95 12.61
CA GLN A 56 6.53 -4.86 13.59
C GLN A 56 6.07 -3.52 13.02
N ARG A 57 6.45 -3.17 11.79
CA ARG A 57 6.05 -1.91 11.15
C ARG A 57 4.54 -1.82 10.94
N LEU A 58 3.89 -2.94 10.62
CA LEU A 58 2.44 -3.02 10.46
C LEU A 58 1.73 -2.93 11.81
N GLU A 59 2.24 -3.57 12.87
CA GLU A 59 1.69 -3.44 14.22
C GLU A 59 1.71 -1.99 14.72
N ASP A 60 2.85 -1.29 14.53
CA ASP A 60 2.99 0.13 14.87
C ASP A 60 2.02 1.00 14.04
N GLY A 61 1.89 0.70 12.74
CA GLY A 61 0.98 1.39 11.83
C GLY A 61 -0.50 1.22 12.23
N ILE A 62 -0.92 -0.02 12.53
CA ILE A 62 -2.28 -0.34 12.98
C ILE A 62 -2.59 0.35 14.31
N SER A 63 -1.64 0.33 15.25
CA SER A 63 -1.80 1.00 16.54
C SER A 63 -1.98 2.51 16.36
N SER A 64 -1.14 3.12 15.52
CA SER A 64 -1.21 4.55 15.23
C SER A 64 -2.53 4.92 14.52
N ALA A 65 -2.90 4.18 13.47
CA ALA A 65 -4.13 4.41 12.72
C ALA A 65 -5.39 4.28 13.60
N LYS A 66 -5.41 3.35 14.56
CA LYS A 66 -6.50 3.23 15.55
C LYS A 66 -6.59 4.44 16.47
N ILE A 67 -5.46 4.88 17.02
CA ILE A 67 -5.42 6.01 17.96
C ILE A 67 -5.83 7.29 17.26
N ASP A 68 -5.24 7.56 16.10
CA ASP A 68 -5.51 8.77 15.32
C ASP A 68 -6.92 8.74 14.71
N GLY A 69 -7.35 7.60 14.15
CA GLY A 69 -8.70 7.42 13.63
C GLY A 69 -9.78 7.63 14.69
N ALA A 70 -9.61 7.09 15.89
CA ALA A 70 -10.55 7.30 17.00
C ALA A 70 -10.56 8.74 17.52
N LYS A 71 -9.44 9.47 17.40
CA LYS A 71 -9.37 10.89 17.72
C LYS A 71 -10.13 11.71 16.69
N GLU A 72 -9.89 11.47 15.40
CA GLU A 72 -10.61 12.14 14.32
C GLU A 72 -12.11 11.84 14.37
N GLU A 73 -12.52 10.59 14.61
CA GLU A 73 -13.93 10.23 14.74
C GLU A 73 -14.65 11.06 15.82
N LYS A 74 -14.01 11.26 16.97
CA LYS A 74 -14.55 12.10 18.06
C LYS A 74 -14.68 13.56 17.62
N LEU A 75 -13.69 14.10 16.91
CA LEU A 75 -13.72 15.49 16.41
C LEU A 75 -14.84 15.67 15.39
N VAL A 76 -14.96 14.76 14.42
CA VAL A 76 -16.00 14.80 13.40
C VAL A 76 -17.40 14.64 14.02
N ALA A 77 -17.56 13.71 14.96
CA ALA A 77 -18.83 13.53 15.67
C ALA A 77 -19.21 14.78 16.48
N ALA A 78 -18.25 15.41 17.16
CA ALA A 78 -18.49 16.66 17.90
C ALA A 78 -18.89 17.80 16.96
N PHE A 79 -18.17 17.97 15.84
CA PHE A 79 -18.49 18.99 14.84
C PHE A 79 -19.90 18.82 14.28
N LYS A 80 -20.27 17.59 13.87
CA LYS A 80 -21.61 17.29 13.36
C LYS A 80 -22.68 17.54 14.40
N ARG A 81 -22.46 17.10 15.64
CA ARG A 81 -23.40 17.32 16.74
C ARG A 81 -23.67 18.81 16.97
N SER A 82 -22.63 19.64 16.95
CA SER A 82 -22.77 21.10 17.04
C SER A 82 -23.53 21.67 15.85
N LEU A 83 -23.24 21.21 14.63
CA LEU A 83 -23.95 21.64 13.43
C LEU A 83 -25.44 21.28 13.48
N ASP A 84 -25.77 20.06 13.90
CA ASP A 84 -27.15 19.56 14.05
C ASP A 84 -27.91 20.29 15.17
N ALA A 85 -27.20 20.74 16.21
CA ALA A 85 -27.76 21.59 17.26
C ALA A 85 -28.01 23.04 16.81
N GLY A 86 -27.67 23.39 15.56
CA GLY A 86 -27.77 24.75 15.05
C GLY A 86 -26.73 25.68 15.68
N GLU A 87 -25.57 25.15 16.05
CA GLU A 87 -24.38 25.92 16.39
C GLU A 87 -23.55 26.19 15.12
N MET A 88 -22.54 27.06 15.24
CA MET A 88 -21.60 27.37 14.16
C MET A 88 -20.18 26.99 14.60
N PRO A 89 -19.86 25.68 14.66
CA PRO A 89 -18.55 25.23 15.11
C PRO A 89 -17.44 25.76 14.17
N PRO A 90 -16.24 26.07 14.68
CA PRO A 90 -15.16 26.55 13.82
C PRO A 90 -14.69 25.48 12.83
N LEU A 91 -14.37 25.90 11.60
CA LEU A 91 -13.68 25.06 10.62
C LEU A 91 -12.19 25.08 10.93
N HIS A 92 -11.55 23.94 10.75
CA HIS A 92 -10.11 23.79 10.93
C HIS A 92 -9.48 23.43 9.59
N PRO A 93 -8.30 23.98 9.27
CA PRO A 93 -7.57 23.55 8.10
C PRO A 93 -7.24 22.06 8.17
N PHE A 94 -7.29 21.40 7.02
CA PHE A 94 -6.70 20.07 6.86
C PHE A 94 -5.19 20.22 6.73
N ALA A 95 -4.45 19.51 7.58
CA ALA A 95 -3.00 19.41 7.49
C ALA A 95 -2.62 17.94 7.66
N PHE A 96 -2.20 17.30 6.58
CA PHE A 96 -1.69 15.94 6.62
C PHE A 96 -0.17 15.97 6.50
N SER A 97 0.51 15.33 7.45
CA SER A 97 1.94 15.05 7.33
C SER A 97 2.10 13.55 7.15
N THR A 98 2.66 13.14 6.02
CA THR A 98 3.01 11.74 5.75
C THR A 98 4.49 11.62 5.46
N ASP A 99 5.14 10.63 6.07
CA ASP A 99 6.49 10.17 5.74
C ASP A 99 6.48 9.09 4.64
N TYR A 100 5.30 8.77 4.09
CA TYR A 100 5.15 7.73 3.09
C TYR A 100 5.88 8.08 1.78
N ASN A 101 6.78 7.19 1.37
CA ASN A 101 7.42 7.24 0.07
C ASN A 101 7.01 6.00 -0.76
N PRO A 102 6.31 6.18 -1.90
CA PRO A 102 5.97 5.08 -2.80
C PRO A 102 7.20 4.26 -3.28
N ALA A 103 8.39 4.88 -3.31
CA ALA A 103 9.62 4.22 -3.72
C ALA A 103 10.10 3.17 -2.71
N ASP A 104 9.68 3.22 -1.44
CA ASP A 104 10.16 2.29 -0.41
C ASP A 104 9.62 0.88 -0.65
N ILE A 105 8.33 0.75 -1.00
CA ILE A 105 7.72 -0.54 -1.36
C ILE A 105 8.30 -1.06 -2.68
N ALA A 106 8.49 -0.18 -3.67
CA ALA A 106 9.12 -0.55 -4.93
C ALA A 106 10.55 -1.06 -4.71
N THR A 107 11.32 -0.40 -3.85
CA THR A 107 12.68 -0.79 -3.48
C THR A 107 12.68 -2.15 -2.79
N LEU A 108 11.76 -2.39 -1.85
CA LEU A 108 11.61 -3.68 -1.17
C LEU A 108 11.27 -4.83 -2.15
N LEU A 109 10.37 -4.57 -3.12
CA LEU A 109 10.03 -5.55 -4.14
C LEU A 109 11.20 -5.84 -5.09
N GLN A 110 11.95 -4.80 -5.47
CA GLN A 110 13.10 -4.89 -6.37
C GLN A 110 14.33 -5.53 -5.71
N SER A 111 14.50 -5.38 -4.39
CA SER A 111 15.61 -5.98 -3.64
C SER A 111 15.45 -7.48 -3.35
N GLY A 112 14.52 -8.15 -4.04
CA GLY A 112 14.23 -9.59 -3.88
C GLY A 112 12.90 -9.89 -3.19
N GLY A 113 12.09 -8.90 -2.83
CA GLY A 113 10.78 -9.12 -2.18
C GLY A 113 9.82 -9.99 -3.02
N ILE A 114 9.91 -9.95 -4.35
CA ILE A 114 9.10 -10.80 -5.25
C ILE A 114 9.47 -12.29 -5.13
N GLU A 115 10.74 -12.60 -4.86
CA GLU A 115 11.25 -13.97 -4.76
C GLU A 115 11.10 -14.53 -3.33
N LEU A 116 10.92 -13.65 -2.34
CA LEU A 116 10.88 -14.00 -0.92
C LEU A 116 9.46 -14.05 -0.34
N LEU A 117 8.48 -13.39 -0.97
CA LEU A 117 7.10 -13.31 -0.50
C LEU A 117 6.16 -14.20 -1.33
N ASP A 118 5.22 -14.85 -0.66
CA ASP A 118 4.16 -15.60 -1.33
C ASP A 118 3.31 -14.70 -2.24
N VAL A 119 2.80 -15.26 -3.34
CA VAL A 119 1.91 -14.57 -4.30
C VAL A 119 0.70 -13.93 -3.60
N LYS A 120 0.16 -14.57 -2.55
CA LYS A 120 -0.94 -14.02 -1.75
C LYS A 120 -0.52 -12.77 -1.00
N THR A 121 0.66 -12.79 -0.38
CA THR A 121 1.24 -11.66 0.33
C THR A 121 1.56 -10.50 -0.61
N LEU A 122 2.10 -10.79 -1.80
CA LEU A 122 2.29 -9.80 -2.87
C LEU A 122 0.95 -9.17 -3.32
N THR A 123 -0.13 -9.95 -3.39
CA THR A 123 -1.45 -9.44 -3.78
C THR A 123 -2.00 -8.47 -2.72
N VAL A 124 -1.92 -8.82 -1.44
CA VAL A 124 -2.37 -7.96 -0.35
C VAL A 124 -1.49 -6.71 -0.23
N LEU A 125 -0.18 -6.82 -0.44
CA LEU A 125 0.74 -5.68 -0.47
C LEU A 125 0.39 -4.69 -1.59
N ARG A 126 0.05 -5.17 -2.79
CA ARG A 126 -0.41 -4.31 -3.90
C ARG A 126 -1.76 -3.64 -3.58
N GLN A 127 -2.64 -4.32 -2.85
CA GLN A 127 -3.89 -3.71 -2.41
C GLN A 127 -3.64 -2.57 -1.42
N LEU A 128 -2.75 -2.77 -0.44
CA LEU A 128 -2.32 -1.72 0.49
C LEU A 128 -1.74 -0.51 -0.27
N GLU A 129 -0.84 -0.75 -1.23
CA GLU A 129 -0.26 0.32 -2.06
C GLU A 129 -1.34 1.11 -2.81
N SER A 130 -2.31 0.42 -3.40
CA SER A 130 -3.42 1.05 -4.12
C SER A 130 -4.29 1.90 -3.20
N THR A 131 -4.58 1.41 -1.98
CA THR A 131 -5.35 2.14 -0.98
C THR A 131 -4.60 3.41 -0.57
N VAL A 132 -3.34 3.30 -0.14
CA VAL A 132 -2.52 4.44 0.27
C VAL A 132 -2.43 5.51 -0.84
N ARG A 133 -2.26 5.09 -2.10
CA ARG A 133 -2.22 6.04 -3.22
C ARG A 133 -3.55 6.78 -3.42
N GLY A 134 -4.67 6.08 -3.28
CA GLY A 134 -6.00 6.69 -3.33
C GLY A 134 -6.22 7.69 -2.20
N ASP A 135 -5.80 7.32 -0.99
CA ASP A 135 -5.93 8.13 0.21
C ASP A 135 -5.11 9.43 0.11
N LEU A 136 -3.86 9.34 -0.38
CA LEU A 136 -3.00 10.51 -0.62
C LEU A 136 -3.59 11.48 -1.64
N ALA A 137 -4.19 10.96 -2.72
CA ALA A 137 -4.84 11.79 -3.72
C ALA A 137 -6.04 12.54 -3.13
N ALA A 138 -6.81 11.88 -2.26
CA ALA A 138 -7.93 12.51 -1.56
C ALA A 138 -7.44 13.57 -0.55
N MET A 139 -6.42 13.26 0.26
CA MET A 139 -5.79 14.20 1.19
C MET A 139 -5.31 15.46 0.47
N THR A 140 -4.57 15.31 -0.62
CA THR A 140 -4.06 16.44 -1.43
C THR A 140 -5.19 17.34 -1.93
N HIS A 141 -6.32 16.74 -2.33
CA HIS A 141 -7.49 17.50 -2.79
C HIS A 141 -8.09 18.35 -1.66
N PHE A 142 -8.17 17.80 -0.44
CA PHE A 142 -8.72 18.50 0.72
C PHE A 142 -7.77 19.54 1.32
N GLU A 143 -6.47 19.28 1.33
CA GLU A 143 -5.46 20.30 1.69
C GLU A 143 -5.56 21.51 0.78
N LYS A 144 -5.64 21.29 -0.54
CA LYS A 144 -5.79 22.39 -1.48
C LYS A 144 -7.06 23.22 -1.20
N LEU A 145 -8.19 22.57 -0.94
CA LEU A 145 -9.43 23.26 -0.60
C LEU A 145 -9.29 24.04 0.72
N SER A 146 -8.62 23.45 1.70
CA SER A 146 -8.33 24.06 2.99
C SER A 146 -7.45 25.31 2.84
N ASP A 147 -6.35 25.20 2.11
CA ASP A 147 -5.38 26.27 1.90
C ASP A 147 -5.93 27.43 1.08
N GLU A 148 -6.86 27.15 0.15
CA GLU A 148 -7.48 28.18 -0.68
C GLU A 148 -8.66 28.87 0.02
N LEU A 149 -9.45 28.15 0.82
CA LEU A 149 -10.74 28.65 1.32
C LEU A 149 -10.83 28.80 2.85
N ILE A 150 -10.14 27.97 3.62
CA ILE A 150 -10.27 27.91 5.08
C ILE A 150 -9.12 28.67 5.73
N ALA A 151 -7.88 28.24 5.51
CA ALA A 151 -6.69 28.81 6.14
C ALA A 151 -6.56 30.34 5.98
N PRO A 152 -6.83 30.94 4.80
CA PRO A 152 -6.70 32.39 4.63
C PRO A 152 -7.77 33.21 5.34
N ASN A 153 -8.82 32.56 5.85
CA ASN A 153 -10.00 33.23 6.39
C ASN A 153 -10.27 32.85 7.85
N LEU A 154 -9.30 32.27 8.56
CA LEU A 154 -9.45 31.88 9.98
C LEU A 154 -9.61 33.06 10.94
N ASP A 155 -9.12 34.24 10.54
CA ASP A 155 -9.25 35.50 11.28
C ASP A 155 -10.58 36.21 11.00
N GLN A 156 -11.33 35.77 9.99
CA GLN A 156 -12.65 36.30 9.67
C GLN A 156 -13.68 35.88 10.73
N ASP A 157 -14.76 36.67 10.84
CA ASP A 157 -15.89 36.30 11.67
C ASP A 157 -16.50 34.96 11.22
N ILE A 158 -17.08 34.19 12.16
CA ILE A 158 -17.68 32.89 11.88
C ILE A 158 -18.78 32.96 10.80
N SER A 159 -19.44 34.12 10.62
CA SER A 159 -20.40 34.36 9.54
C SER A 159 -19.78 34.40 8.13
N PHE A 160 -18.45 34.39 8.00
CA PHE A 160 -17.79 34.10 6.75
C PHE A 160 -18.04 32.65 6.32
N PHE A 161 -18.01 31.71 7.26
CA PHE A 161 -18.22 30.28 7.00
C PHE A 161 -19.70 29.89 7.01
N TYR A 162 -20.50 30.56 7.84
CA TYR A 162 -21.90 30.24 8.07
C TYR A 162 -22.84 31.34 7.58
N ASP A 163 -24.04 30.97 7.18
CA ASP A 163 -25.14 31.92 7.04
C ASP A 163 -25.72 32.22 8.44
N PRO A 164 -25.72 33.47 8.91
CA PRO A 164 -26.12 33.80 10.29
C PRO A 164 -27.63 33.62 10.53
N ALA A 165 -28.47 33.66 9.48
CA ALA A 165 -29.91 33.50 9.62
C ALA A 165 -30.30 32.02 9.70
N THR A 166 -29.68 31.19 8.87
CA THR A 166 -29.98 29.75 8.81
C THR A 166 -29.06 28.90 9.69
N LYS A 167 -27.94 29.46 10.13
CA LYS A 167 -26.83 28.81 10.85
C LYS A 167 -26.21 27.62 10.12
N LYS A 168 -26.45 27.51 8.81
CA LYS A 168 -25.87 26.47 7.96
C LYS A 168 -24.55 26.93 7.35
N LEU A 169 -23.69 25.98 7.02
CA LEU A 169 -22.52 26.24 6.20
C LEU A 169 -22.95 26.89 4.89
N ARG A 170 -22.24 27.95 4.47
CA ARG A 170 -22.44 28.53 3.15
C ARG A 170 -22.05 27.51 2.09
N LYS A 171 -22.66 27.62 0.91
CA LYS A 171 -22.48 26.68 -0.22
C LYS A 171 -21.01 26.34 -0.53
N ARG A 172 -20.10 27.30 -0.44
CA ARG A 172 -18.65 27.08 -0.69
C ARG A 172 -17.96 26.15 0.34
N PHE A 173 -18.56 25.94 1.51
CA PHE A 173 -18.06 25.08 2.58
C PHE A 173 -18.95 23.86 2.83
N GLU A 174 -19.98 23.63 2.02
CA GLU A 174 -20.97 22.56 2.26
C GLU A 174 -20.34 21.16 2.26
N LYS A 175 -19.21 20.99 1.55
CA LYS A 175 -18.44 19.74 1.48
C LYS A 175 -17.47 19.53 2.64
N TYR A 176 -17.31 20.49 3.54
CA TYR A 176 -16.38 20.36 4.67
C TYR A 176 -16.73 19.18 5.60
N PRO A 177 -18.00 18.93 5.98
CA PRO A 177 -18.35 17.74 6.76
C PRO A 177 -18.07 16.42 6.03
N GLU A 178 -18.26 16.40 4.70
CA GLU A 178 -17.94 15.23 3.87
C GLU A 178 -16.43 14.96 3.85
N ALA A 179 -15.62 16.02 3.77
CA ALA A 179 -14.16 15.92 3.86
C ALA A 179 -13.71 15.35 5.21
N LEU A 180 -14.31 15.82 6.31
CA LEU A 180 -14.06 15.29 7.66
C LEU A 180 -14.39 13.79 7.77
N GLU A 181 -15.54 13.36 7.24
CA GLU A 181 -15.89 11.94 7.20
C GLU A 181 -14.91 11.11 6.37
N LEU A 182 -14.46 11.67 5.26
CA LEU A 182 -13.52 10.99 4.39
C LEU A 182 -12.21 10.75 5.13
N VAL A 183 -11.69 11.72 5.88
CA VAL A 183 -10.47 11.53 6.71
C VAL A 183 -10.62 10.36 7.68
N VAL A 184 -11.74 10.27 8.41
CA VAL A 184 -12.01 9.14 9.31
C VAL A 184 -12.01 7.81 8.54
N LYS A 185 -12.62 7.80 7.35
CA LYS A 185 -12.62 6.63 6.48
C LYS A 185 -11.20 6.22 6.06
N LEU A 186 -10.32 7.18 5.73
CA LEU A 186 -8.93 6.87 5.35
C LEU A 186 -8.20 6.13 6.48
N PHE A 187 -8.35 6.58 7.73
CA PHE A 187 -7.74 5.88 8.86
C PHE A 187 -8.26 4.45 9.02
N HIS A 188 -9.56 4.22 8.86
CA HIS A 188 -10.13 2.87 8.89
C HIS A 188 -9.67 1.99 7.72
N ASP A 189 -9.58 2.54 6.51
CA ASP A 189 -9.11 1.81 5.34
C ASP A 189 -7.62 1.42 5.47
N ILE A 190 -6.79 2.31 6.02
CA ILE A 190 -5.37 2.03 6.34
C ILE A 190 -5.27 0.95 7.43
N GLU A 191 -5.99 1.10 8.55
CA GLU A 191 -6.00 0.12 9.65
C GLU A 191 -6.35 -1.28 9.12
N LYS A 192 -7.43 -1.37 8.34
CA LYS A 192 -7.92 -2.62 7.78
C LYS A 192 -6.90 -3.25 6.84
N THR A 193 -6.39 -2.48 5.87
CA THR A 193 -5.46 -3.01 4.86
C THR A 193 -4.11 -3.42 5.46
N GLN A 194 -3.62 -2.70 6.48
CA GLN A 194 -2.45 -3.12 7.23
C GLN A 194 -2.70 -4.38 8.06
N THR A 195 -3.88 -4.50 8.69
CA THR A 195 -4.28 -5.70 9.44
C THR A 195 -4.36 -6.92 8.53
N ASP A 196 -4.95 -6.78 7.34
CA ASP A 196 -5.03 -7.86 6.34
C ASP A 196 -3.63 -8.32 5.91
N LEU A 197 -2.70 -7.38 5.69
CA LEU A 197 -1.31 -7.71 5.35
C LEU A 197 -0.57 -8.39 6.50
N LEU A 198 -0.77 -7.92 7.73
CA LEU A 198 -0.18 -8.52 8.93
C LEU A 198 -0.62 -9.98 9.10
N GLN A 199 -1.92 -10.25 8.98
CA GLN A 199 -2.48 -11.60 9.07
C GLN A 199 -1.90 -12.52 7.99
N GLN A 200 -1.72 -12.00 6.77
CA GLN A 200 -1.17 -12.74 5.65
C GLN A 200 0.33 -13.04 5.85
N ILE A 201 1.11 -12.07 6.36
CA ILE A 201 2.53 -12.27 6.73
C ILE A 201 2.65 -13.32 7.85
N GLN A 202 1.83 -13.23 8.89
CA GLN A 202 1.84 -14.22 9.99
C GLN A 202 1.44 -15.62 9.51
N ALA A 203 0.49 -15.72 8.59
CA ALA A 203 0.10 -16.99 7.99
C ALA A 203 1.22 -17.60 7.14
N GLU A 204 1.95 -16.76 6.40
CA GLU A 204 3.11 -17.16 5.61
C GLU A 204 4.27 -17.65 6.50
N ARG A 205 4.58 -16.94 7.59
CA ARG A 205 5.60 -17.35 8.58
C ARG A 205 5.29 -18.67 9.27
N LYS A 206 4.01 -19.01 9.47
CA LYS A 206 3.61 -20.30 10.08
C LYS A 206 3.71 -21.49 9.13
N ARG A 207 3.75 -21.25 7.81
CA ARG A 207 3.80 -22.30 6.78
C ARG A 207 5.22 -22.72 6.39
N HIS A 208 6.22 -21.92 6.74
CA HIS A 208 7.62 -22.09 6.38
C HIS A 208 8.51 -22.09 7.61
#